data_AF-A0A938M7J4-F1
#
_entry.id   AF-A0A938M7J4-F1
#
_cell.length_a   1.000
_cell.length_b   1.000
_cell.length_c   1.000
_cell.angle_alpha   90.00
_cell.angle_beta   90.00
_cell.angle_gamma   90.00
#
_symmetry.space_group_name_H-M   'P 1'
#
loop_
_entity.id
_entity.type
_entity.pdbx_description
1 polymer ?
#
loop_
_entity_poly.entity_id
_entity_poly.type
_entity_poly.pdbx_seq_one_letter_code
_entity_poly.pdbx_strand_id
1 'polypeptide(L)' 'MSPETIYVLTDGEFNDGEKICDAVKKMNQERSPSNRIKVLTIAFKERTGDYVLKRLARESGGQFKFVP' A
#
# COMPACT_ATOMS: atom_id res chain seq x y z
N MET A 1 15.81 5.74 12.99
CA MET A 1 14.54 6.42 12.63
C MET A 1 13.84 5.53 11.61
N SER A 2 12.66 4.98 11.92
CA SER A 2 11.85 4.25 10.94
C SER A 2 10.85 5.20 10.28
N PRO A 3 10.52 5.01 9.00
CA PRO A 3 9.52 5.84 8.35
C PRO A 3 8.14 5.58 8.98
N GLU A 4 7.38 6.63 9.21
CA GLU A 4 5.99 6.54 9.68
C GLU A 4 5.01 6.34 8.51
N THR A 5 5.38 6.81 7.32
CA THR A 5 4.54 6.78 6.11
C THR A 5 5.37 6.47 4.88
N ILE A 6 4.83 5.64 3.99
CA ILE A 6 5.35 5.33 2.67
C ILE A 6 4.32 5.75 1.63
N TYR A 7 4.77 6.42 0.56
CA TYR A 7 3.95 6.70 -0.61
C TYR A 7 4.33 5.74 -1.74
N VAL A 8 3.34 5.09 -2.33
CA VAL A 8 3.50 4.22 -3.51
C VAL A 8 2.74 4.85 -4.67
N LEU A 9 3.47 5.19 -5.73
CA LEU A 9 2.94 5.82 -6.94
C LEU A 9 3.20 4.89 -8.12
N THR A 10 2.17 4.59 -8.92
CA THR A 10 2.32 3.74 -10.11
C THR A 10 1.25 4.06 -11.15
N ASP A 11 1.58 3.87 -12.42
CA ASP A 11 0.67 3.85 -13.57
C ASP A 11 0.45 2.43 -14.14
N GLY A 12 1.04 1.42 -13.50
CA GLY A 12 0.93 0.01 -13.89
C GLY A 12 0.54 -0.93 -12.75
N GLU A 13 0.58 -2.23 -13.05
CA GLU A 13 0.07 -3.31 -12.20
C GLU A 13 1.16 -4.09 -11.45
N PHE A 14 0.73 -4.86 -10.44
CA PHE A 14 1.57 -5.83 -9.74
C PHE A 14 1.23 -7.26 -10.15
N ASN A 15 2.18 -7.97 -10.76
CA ASN A 15 2.01 -9.37 -11.18
C ASN A 15 1.66 -10.32 -10.02
N ASP A 16 2.11 -10.04 -8.80
CA ASP A 16 1.90 -10.84 -7.58
C ASP A 16 1.29 -9.98 -6.44
N GLY A 17 0.34 -9.11 -6.78
CA GLY A 17 -0.21 -8.11 -5.84
C GLY A 17 -0.71 -8.67 -4.51
N GLU A 18 -1.32 -9.85 -4.50
CA GLU A 18 -1.79 -10.51 -3.27
C GLU A 18 -0.64 -10.87 -2.33
N LYS A 19 0.44 -11.48 -2.85
CA LYS A 19 1.62 -11.85 -2.04
C LYS A 19 2.30 -10.61 -1.47
N ILE A 20 2.33 -9.51 -2.23
CA ILE A 20 2.89 -8.24 -1.77
C ILE A 20 2.05 -7.69 -0.60
N CYS A 21 0.72 -7.68 -0.73
CA CYS A 21 -0.16 -7.23 0.35
C CYS A 21 0.06 -8.06 1.63
N ASP A 22 0.11 -9.40 1.50
CA ASP A 22 0.33 -10.30 2.63
C ASP A 22 1.68 -10.06 3.31
N ALA A 23 2.74 -9.86 2.53
CA ALA A 23 4.06 -9.55 3.04
C ALA A 23 4.08 -8.21 3.80
N VAL A 24 3.52 -7.14 3.20
CA VAL A 24 3.46 -5.82 3.85
C VAL A 24 2.64 -5.89 5.14
N LYS A 25 1.49 -6.55 5.12
CA LYS A 25 0.65 -6.73 6.31
C LYS A 25 1.40 -7.45 7.42
N LYS A 26 2.06 -8.56 7.11
CA LYS A 26 2.84 -9.34 8.08
C LYS A 26 3.95 -8.48 8.70
N MET A 27 4.75 -7.81 7.86
CA MET A 27 5.82 -6.92 8.33
C MET A 27 5.29 -5.78 9.21
N ASN A 28 4.08 -5.30 8.93
CA ASN A 28 3.46 -4.23 9.72
C ASN A 28 2.87 -4.76 11.04
N GLN A 29 2.41 -6.01 11.08
CA GLN A 29 1.89 -6.65 12.29
C GLN A 29 2.97 -6.99 13.31
N GLU A 30 4.20 -7.26 12.86
CA GLU A 30 5.36 -7.51 13.72
C GLU A 30 5.84 -6.24 14.46
N ARG A 31 5.33 -5.06 14.08
CA ARG A 31 5.63 -3.77 14.72
C ARG A 31 4.67 -3.47 15.86
N SER A 32 5.16 -2.78 16.89
CA SER A 32 4.32 -2.19 17.92
C SER A 32 3.22 -1.31 17.29
N PRO A 33 1.99 -1.27 17.83
CA PRO A 33 0.89 -0.50 17.25
C PRO A 33 1.21 0.97 16.97
N SER A 34 2.00 1.61 17.84
CA SER A 34 2.47 2.99 17.71
C SER A 34 3.54 3.22 16.64
N ASN A 35 4.13 2.16 16.07
CA ASN A 35 5.22 2.22 15.10
C ASN A 35 4.87 1.50 13.78
N ARG A 36 3.58 1.27 13.54
CA ARG A 36 3.10 0.72 12.26
C ARG A 36 3.23 1.77 11.17
N ILE A 37 3.69 1.32 10.00
CA ILE A 37 3.87 2.15 8.81
C ILE A 37 2.52 2.30 8.11
N LYS A 38 2.16 3.53 7.74
CA LYS A 38 1.03 3.81 6.85
C LYS A 38 1.50 3.80 5.39
N VAL A 39 0.79 3.08 4.52
CA VAL A 39 1.08 3.08 3.08
C VAL A 39 0.00 3.86 2.35
N LEU A 40 0.37 4.99 1.77
CA LEU A 40 -0.49 5.80 0.93
C LEU A 40 -0.24 5.42 -0.53
N THR A 41 -1.30 5.09 -1.27
CA THR A 41 -1.18 4.60 -2.64
C THR A 41 -1.80 5.57 -3.62
N ILE A 42 -1.13 5.83 -4.75
CA ILE A 42 -1.59 6.72 -5.80
C ILE A 42 -1.47 6.00 -7.15
N ALA A 43 -2.62 5.79 -7.81
CA ALA A 43 -2.68 5.26 -9.17
C ALA A 43 -2.82 6.42 -10.17
N PHE A 44 -2.05 6.37 -11.25
CA PHE A 44 -2.10 7.34 -12.34
C PHE A 44 -2.62 6.71 -13.63
N LYS A 45 -3.46 7.42 -14.39
CA LYS A 45 -3.97 7.09 -15.73
C LYS A 45 -4.83 5.83 -15.82
N GLU A 46 -4.35 4.70 -15.32
CA GLU A 46 -4.99 3.39 -15.40
C GLU A 46 -5.55 2.94 -14.04
N ARG A 47 -6.72 2.30 -14.07
CA ARG A 47 -7.37 1.72 -12.89
C ARG A 47 -7.17 0.22 -12.78
N THR A 48 -6.59 -0.39 -13.80
CA THR A 48 -6.34 -1.82 -13.81
C THR A 48 -5.34 -2.15 -12.70
N GLY A 49 -5.61 -3.21 -11.94
CA GLY A 49 -4.81 -3.56 -10.75
C GLY A 49 -4.99 -2.67 -9.51
N ASP A 50 -5.90 -1.69 -9.50
CA ASP A 50 -6.08 -0.77 -8.35
C ASP A 50 -6.50 -1.46 -7.05
N TYR A 51 -7.05 -2.68 -7.14
CA TYR A 51 -7.44 -3.48 -5.99
C TYR A 51 -6.25 -3.77 -5.06
N VAL A 52 -5.05 -3.99 -5.64
CA VAL A 52 -3.81 -4.20 -4.89
C VAL A 52 -3.44 -2.93 -4.12
N LEU A 53 -3.50 -1.77 -4.78
CA LEU A 53 -3.20 -0.47 -4.18
C LEU A 53 -4.18 -0.11 -3.06
N LYS A 54 -5.48 -0.39 -3.27
CA LYS A 54 -6.51 -0.21 -2.24
C LYS A 54 -6.29 -1.14 -1.06
N ARG A 55 -5.93 -2.41 -1.31
CA ARG A 55 -5.68 -3.40 -0.27
C ARG A 55 -4.45 -3.01 0.57
N LEU A 56 -3.33 -2.66 -0.06
CA LEU A 56 -2.13 -2.13 0.59
C LEU A 56 -2.43 -0.94 1.51
N ALA A 57 -3.17 0.04 0.99
CA ALA A 57 -3.55 1.22 1.77
C ALA A 57 -4.43 0.84 2.97
N ARG A 58 -5.48 0.04 2.76
CA ARG A 58 -6.41 -0.38 3.81
C ARG A 58 -5.72 -1.16 4.92
N GLU A 59 -4.87 -2.14 4.57
CA GLU A 59 -4.22 -3.02 5.55
C GLU A 59 -3.13 -2.32 6.37
N SER A 60 -2.59 -1.21 5.87
CA SER A 60 -1.62 -0.37 6.58
C SER A 60 -2.23 0.83 7.30
N GLY A 61 -3.55 1.05 7.19
CA GLY A 61 -4.23 2.24 7.74
C GLY A 61 -3.92 3.54 6.96
N GLY A 62 -3.50 3.41 5.70
CA GLY A 62 -3.33 4.52 4.77
C GLY A 62 -4.57 4.78 3.90
N GLN A 63 -4.36 5.45 2.76
CA GLN A 63 -5.40 5.90 1.83
C GLN A 63 -4.96 5.66 0.39
N PHE A 64 -5.93 5.34 -0.46
CA PHE A 64 -5.77 5.22 -1.90
C PHE A 64 -6.30 6.48 -2.60
N LYS A 65 -5.55 6.97 -3.60
CA LYS A 65 -5.98 8.04 -4.50
C LYS A 65 -5.78 7.63 -5.96
N PHE A 66 -6.74 7.96 -6.80
CA PHE A 66 -6.60 7.86 -8.25
C PHE A 66 -6.44 9.25 -8.85
N VAL A 67 -5.49 9.39 -9.77
CA VAL A 67 -5.23 10.61 -10.54
C VAL A 67 -5.44 10.27 -12.02
N PRO A 68 -6.49 10.83 -12.66
CA PRO A 68 -6.76 10.60 -14.08
C PRO A 68 -5.68 11.20 -14.99
#